data_AF-B9UPG5-F1
#
_entry.id   AF-B9UPG5-F1
#
_cell.length_a   1.000
_cell.length_b   1.000
_cell.length_c   1.000
_cell.angle_alpha   90.00
_cell.angle_beta   90.00
_cell.angle_gamma   90.00
#
_symmetry.space_group_name_H-M   'P 1'
#
loop_
_entity.id
_entity.type
_entity.pdbx_description
1 polymer ?
#
loop_
_entity_poly.entity_id
_entity_poly.type
_entity_poly.pdbx_seq_one_letter_code
_entity_poly.pdbx_strand_id
1 'polypeptide(L)'
;NEDLKDSVALFDLPDVKYGEIELEKGVKSNYVEIRPKNFDEKAKYPVLFFVYGGPGSQLVTKTFSKSFQHVVSSELDVIVVTVDGRGTGFKGRKYRSIVRDNLGHYESLDQITAGKIWAAKPYVDENRLAIWGWS
;
A
#
# COMPACT_ATOMS: atom_id res chain seq x y z
N ASN A 1 -21.97 10.68 12.37
CA ASN A 1 -21.43 9.49 13.05
C ASN A 1 -20.56 9.98 14.19
N GLU A 2 -21.21 10.51 15.24
CA GLU A 2 -20.55 11.20 16.36
C GLU A 2 -19.87 10.19 17.28
N ASP A 3 -20.56 9.10 17.64
CA ASP A 3 -20.00 8.01 18.44
C ASP A 3 -18.70 7.44 17.86
N LEU A 4 -18.63 7.22 16.54
CA LEU A 4 -17.42 6.75 15.87
C LEU A 4 -16.30 7.80 15.92
N LYS A 5 -16.62 9.07 15.74
CA LYS A 5 -15.64 10.16 15.81
C LYS A 5 -15.02 10.23 17.21
N ASP A 6 -15.85 10.14 18.24
CA ASP A 6 -15.40 10.21 19.63
C ASP A 6 -14.60 8.96 20.01
N SER A 7 -15.07 7.78 19.60
CA SER A 7 -14.34 6.52 19.82
C SER A 7 -12.96 6.54 19.17
N VAL A 8 -12.87 7.00 17.92
CA VAL A 8 -11.62 7.06 17.16
C VAL A 8 -10.63 8.08 17.74
N ALA A 9 -11.13 9.14 18.39
CA ALA A 9 -10.28 10.15 19.04
C ALA A 9 -9.52 9.60 20.26
N LEU A 10 -9.94 8.46 20.80
CA LEU A 10 -9.27 7.80 21.93
C LEU A 10 -8.04 6.98 21.51
N PHE A 11 -7.81 6.76 20.21
CA PHE A 11 -6.74 5.92 19.69
C PHE A 11 -5.69 6.72 18.92
N ASP A 12 -4.43 6.30 19.04
CA ASP A 12 -3.33 6.81 18.22
C ASP A 12 -3.41 6.28 16.79
N LEU A 13 -4.21 6.99 15.99
CA LEU A 13 -4.42 6.63 14.60
C LEU A 13 -3.16 6.81 13.75
N PRO A 14 -2.89 5.87 12.83
CA PRO A 14 -1.74 5.99 11.96
C PRO A 14 -1.94 7.14 10.96
N ASP A 15 -0.83 7.68 10.48
CA ASP A 15 -0.82 8.70 9.43
C ASP A 15 -0.94 8.03 8.06
N VAL A 16 -1.78 8.56 7.18
CA VAL A 16 -2.09 7.94 5.88
C VAL A 16 -1.63 8.86 4.76
N LYS A 17 -0.65 8.42 3.98
CA LYS A 17 -0.08 9.15 2.84
C LYS A 17 -0.48 8.48 1.54
N TYR A 18 -1.03 9.28 0.64
CA TYR A 18 -1.34 8.85 -0.72
C TYR A 18 -0.34 9.46 -1.68
N GLY A 19 -0.01 8.73 -2.73
CA GLY A 19 0.82 9.26 -3.80
C GLY A 19 0.78 8.41 -5.05
N GLU A 20 1.69 8.76 -5.96
CA GLU A 20 1.93 8.03 -7.18
C GLU A 20 3.42 7.62 -7.21
N ILE A 21 3.68 6.38 -7.60
CA ILE A 21 5.02 5.85 -7.84
C ILE A 21 5.17 5.47 -9.30
N GLU A 22 6.39 5.51 -9.80
CA GLU A 22 6.73 5.00 -11.12
C GLU A 22 7.34 3.60 -10.98
N LEU A 23 6.64 2.58 -11.50
CA LEU A 23 7.06 1.18 -11.42
C LEU A 23 7.93 0.76 -12.60
N GLU A 24 7.71 1.41 -13.74
CA GLU A 24 8.51 1.26 -14.95
C GLU A 24 8.41 2.60 -15.69
N LYS A 25 9.33 2.88 -16.62
CA LYS A 25 9.32 4.12 -17.39
C LYS A 25 7.94 4.38 -18.01
N GLY A 26 7.26 5.42 -17.54
CA GLY A 26 5.91 5.81 -17.99
C GLY A 26 4.75 5.00 -17.40
N VAL A 27 5.01 4.03 -16.52
CA VAL A 27 4.00 3.27 -15.77
C VAL A 27 3.91 3.84 -14.37
N LYS A 28 2.91 4.69 -14.17
CA LYS A 28 2.63 5.30 -12.88
C LYS A 28 1.49 4.60 -12.16
N SER A 29 1.69 4.28 -10.88
CA SER A 29 0.76 3.49 -10.07
C SER A 29 0.44 4.23 -8.78
N ASN A 30 -0.82 4.16 -8.35
CA ASN A 30 -1.23 4.81 -7.12
C ASN A 30 -0.77 3.96 -5.93
N TYR A 31 -0.41 4.61 -4.84
CA TYR A 31 -0.14 3.92 -3.57
C TYR A 31 -0.79 4.64 -2.39
N VAL A 32 -1.01 3.87 -1.33
CA VAL A 32 -1.24 4.39 0.01
C VAL A 32 -0.21 3.78 0.96
N GLU A 33 0.37 4.63 1.81
CA GLU A 33 1.31 4.27 2.86
C GLU A 33 0.69 4.68 4.20
N ILE A 34 0.45 3.69 5.06
CA ILE A 34 -0.03 3.87 6.43
C ILE A 34 1.19 3.77 7.35
N ARG A 35 1.47 4.84 8.07
CA ARG A 35 2.63 4.99 8.94
C ARG A 35 2.20 4.99 10.41
N PRO A 36 3.04 4.48 11.32
CA PRO A 36 2.81 4.64 12.76
C PRO A 36 2.62 6.12 13.14
N LYS A 37 1.81 6.39 14.16
CA LYS A 37 1.48 7.77 14.60
C LYS A 37 2.72 8.62 14.85
N ASN A 38 3.73 8.03 15.48
CA ASN A 38 4.98 8.67 15.89
C ASN A 38 6.14 8.35 14.93
N PHE A 39 5.85 8.29 13.63
CA PHE A 39 6.84 8.01 12.60
C PHE A 39 8.02 9.00 12.63
N ASP A 40 9.24 8.46 12.70
CA ASP A 40 10.51 9.19 12.66
C ASP A 40 11.33 8.73 11.45
N GLU A 41 11.63 9.67 10.55
CA GLU A 41 12.43 9.39 9.34
C GLU A 41 13.86 8.88 9.63
N LYS A 42 14.35 9.06 10.87
CA LYS A 42 15.65 8.55 11.32
C LYS A 42 15.61 7.11 11.82
N ALA A 43 14.43 6.56 12.09
CA ALA A 43 14.25 5.17 12.52
C ALA A 43 14.12 4.23 11.33
N LYS A 44 14.19 2.91 11.60
CA LYS A 44 14.11 1.85 10.59
C LYS A 44 12.91 0.94 10.87
N TYR A 45 11.90 1.02 10.01
CA TYR A 45 10.64 0.31 10.16
C TYR A 45 10.57 -0.93 9.27
N PRO A 46 9.95 -2.03 9.74
CA PRO A 46 9.52 -3.10 8.87
C PRO A 46 8.38 -2.61 7.96
N VAL A 47 8.19 -3.28 6.82
CA VAL A 47 7.12 -2.96 5.87
C VAL A 47 6.27 -4.20 5.60
N LEU A 48 4.94 -4.03 5.72
CA LEU A 48 3.95 -4.99 5.26
C LEU A 48 3.32 -4.47 3.97
N PHE A 49 3.53 -5.18 2.87
CA PHE A 49 2.77 -4.96 1.65
C PHE A 49 1.42 -5.65 1.75
N PHE A 50 0.35 -4.89 1.59
CA PHE A 50 -0.99 -5.41 1.41
C PHE A 50 -1.36 -5.36 -0.08
N VAL A 51 -1.71 -6.51 -0.64
CA VAL A 51 -2.04 -6.67 -2.06
C VAL A 51 -3.36 -7.42 -2.26
N TYR A 52 -4.11 -7.01 -3.28
CA TYR A 52 -5.14 -7.85 -3.91
C TYR A 52 -4.79 -8.09 -5.38
N GLY A 53 -4.56 -7.02 -6.15
CA GLY A 53 -4.00 -7.10 -7.50
C GLY A 53 -4.93 -7.67 -8.58
N GLY A 54 -6.17 -8.03 -8.24
CA GLY A 54 -7.10 -8.64 -9.19
C GLY A 54 -7.45 -7.72 -10.39
N PRO A 55 -7.73 -8.28 -11.58
CA PRO A 55 -8.11 -7.49 -12.75
C PRO A 55 -9.30 -6.56 -12.48
N GLY A 56 -9.13 -5.27 -12.77
CA GLY A 56 -10.16 -4.24 -12.59
C GLY A 56 -10.40 -3.81 -11.14
N SER A 57 -9.70 -4.39 -10.16
CA SER A 57 -9.83 -4.03 -8.75
C SER A 57 -9.22 -2.67 -8.41
N GLN A 58 -9.47 -2.16 -7.20
CA GLN A 58 -8.84 -0.95 -6.69
C GLN A 58 -8.80 -1.00 -5.16
N LEU A 59 -7.62 -0.84 -4.56
CA LEU A 59 -7.47 -0.72 -3.11
C LEU A 59 -7.11 0.71 -2.68
N VAL A 60 -6.39 1.46 -3.52
CA VAL A 60 -5.95 2.82 -3.22
C VAL A 60 -7.11 3.79 -3.46
N THR A 61 -7.96 3.92 -2.44
CA THR A 61 -9.11 4.82 -2.42
C THR A 61 -9.03 5.75 -1.22
N LYS A 62 -9.56 6.97 -1.33
CA LYS A 62 -9.64 7.94 -0.22
C LYS A 62 -10.94 7.79 0.55
N THR A 63 -11.27 6.55 0.94
CA THR A 63 -12.44 6.23 1.76
C THR A 63 -12.02 6.09 3.22
N PHE A 64 -12.86 6.55 4.15
CA PHE A 64 -12.60 6.32 5.57
C PHE A 64 -12.80 4.83 5.88
N SER A 65 -11.77 4.19 6.46
CA SER A 65 -11.85 2.82 6.96
C SER A 65 -10.96 2.66 8.19
N LYS A 66 -11.28 1.66 9.03
CA LYS A 66 -10.42 1.15 10.09
C LYS A 66 -10.35 -0.36 9.90
N SER A 67 -9.17 -0.82 9.51
CA SER A 67 -8.95 -2.17 8.99
C SER A 67 -7.73 -2.81 9.65
N PHE A 68 -7.48 -4.09 9.37
CA PHE A 68 -6.32 -4.81 9.89
C PHE A 68 -4.99 -4.07 9.66
N GLN A 69 -4.83 -3.41 8.51
CA GLN A 69 -3.66 -2.61 8.16
C GLN A 69 -3.44 -1.44 9.14
N HIS A 70 -4.51 -0.82 9.62
CA HIS A 70 -4.41 0.27 10.59
C HIS A 70 -3.94 -0.25 11.95
N VAL A 71 -4.46 -1.40 12.39
CA VAL A 71 -4.05 -2.06 13.63
C VAL A 71 -2.58 -2.48 13.56
N VAL A 72 -2.17 -3.12 12.47
CA VAL A 72 -0.76 -3.50 12.24
C VAL A 72 0.16 -2.29 12.31
N SER A 73 -0.24 -1.16 11.71
CA SER A 73 0.60 0.03 11.74
C SER A 73 0.69 0.69 13.12
N SER A 74 -0.44 0.78 13.84
CA SER A 74 -0.50 1.40 15.16
C SER A 74 0.12 0.56 16.27
N GLU A 75 -0.13 -0.75 16.30
CA GLU A 75 0.25 -1.61 17.43
C GLU A 75 1.64 -2.23 17.29
N LEU A 76 2.12 -2.39 16.05
CA LEU A 76 3.37 -3.11 15.76
C LEU A 76 4.47 -2.21 15.18
N ASP A 77 4.23 -0.90 15.08
CA ASP A 77 5.12 0.08 14.45
C ASP A 77 5.58 -0.34 13.05
N VAL A 78 4.64 -0.84 12.24
CA VAL A 78 4.90 -1.30 10.86
C VAL A 78 4.40 -0.28 9.86
N ILE A 79 5.18 -0.02 8.80
CA ILE A 79 4.67 0.73 7.64
C ILE A 79 3.86 -0.24 6.78
N VAL A 80 2.59 0.07 6.53
CA VAL A 80 1.75 -0.73 5.63
C VAL A 80 1.63 -0.03 4.28
N VAL A 81 1.98 -0.74 3.21
CA VAL A 81 2.00 -0.20 1.85
C VAL A 81 1.00 -0.95 0.99
N THR A 82 0.22 -0.23 0.21
CA THR A 82 -0.67 -0.80 -0.81
C THR A 82 -0.42 -0.10 -2.13
N VAL A 83 -0.20 -0.88 -3.19
CA VAL A 83 0.06 -0.38 -4.54
C VAL A 83 -0.94 -0.98 -5.51
N ASP A 84 -1.67 -0.12 -6.21
CA ASP A 84 -2.54 -0.50 -7.32
C ASP A 84 -1.71 -0.56 -8.62
N GLY A 85 -1.05 -1.72 -8.82
CA GLY A 85 -0.24 -2.02 -10.01
C GLY A 85 -1.07 -2.20 -11.29
N ARG A 86 -0.40 -2.48 -12.40
CA ARG A 86 -1.01 -2.81 -13.70
C ARG A 86 -2.02 -3.94 -13.56
N GLY A 87 -3.09 -3.88 -14.35
CA GLY A 87 -4.24 -4.78 -14.22
C GLY A 87 -5.36 -4.21 -13.34
N THR A 88 -5.04 -3.35 -12.38
CA THR A 88 -6.06 -2.66 -11.56
C THR A 88 -6.86 -1.62 -12.36
N GLY A 89 -8.01 -1.23 -11.81
CA GLY A 89 -9.02 -0.38 -12.43
C GLY A 89 -8.66 1.10 -12.50
N PHE A 90 -9.59 1.89 -13.04
CA PHE A 90 -9.61 3.36 -12.98
C PHE A 90 -8.40 4.14 -13.56
N LYS A 91 -7.43 3.48 -14.22
CA LYS A 91 -6.33 4.12 -14.98
C LYS A 91 -6.39 3.89 -16.50
N GLY A 92 -7.60 3.65 -17.03
CA GLY A 92 -7.85 3.45 -18.46
C GLY A 92 -7.62 2.01 -18.96
N ARG A 93 -8.06 1.75 -20.21
CA ARG A 93 -8.07 0.38 -20.78
C ARG A 93 -6.67 -0.22 -20.91
N LYS A 94 -5.70 0.56 -21.38
CA LYS A 94 -4.30 0.10 -21.58
C LYS A 94 -3.71 -0.43 -20.26
N TYR A 95 -3.99 0.24 -19.15
CA TYR A 95 -3.48 -0.12 -17.84
C TYR A 95 -4.17 -1.36 -17.26
N ARG A 96 -5.51 -1.43 -17.32
CA ARG A 96 -6.27 -2.54 -16.73
C ARG A 96 -6.23 -3.84 -17.54
N SER A 97 -6.04 -3.76 -18.86
CA SER A 97 -6.13 -4.92 -19.75
C SER A 97 -4.77 -5.52 -20.14
N ILE A 98 -3.66 -4.95 -19.68
CA ILE A 98 -2.32 -5.47 -19.98
C ILE A 98 -2.08 -6.88 -19.43
N VAL A 99 -2.77 -7.24 -18.34
CA VAL A 99 -2.72 -8.57 -17.71
C VAL A 99 -3.50 -9.64 -18.48
N ARG A 100 -4.21 -9.27 -19.55
CA ARG A 100 -4.94 -10.23 -20.38
C ARG A 100 -3.97 -11.29 -20.91
N ASP A 101 -4.36 -12.55 -20.76
CA ASP A 101 -3.59 -13.72 -21.16
C ASP A 101 -2.22 -13.85 -20.43
N ASN A 102 -1.96 -13.03 -19.40
CA ASN A 102 -0.70 -12.95 -18.65
C ASN A 102 -0.94 -12.68 -17.15
N LEU A 103 -1.98 -13.29 -16.58
CA LEU A 103 -2.34 -13.10 -15.17
C LEU A 103 -1.19 -13.49 -14.24
N GLY A 104 -0.94 -12.64 -13.24
CA GLY A 104 0.14 -12.81 -12.27
C GLY A 104 1.52 -12.34 -12.76
N HIS A 105 1.72 -12.05 -14.05
CA HIS A 105 3.00 -11.60 -14.56
C HIS A 105 3.29 -10.14 -14.19
N TYR A 106 2.46 -9.22 -14.67
CA TYR A 106 2.65 -7.79 -14.44
C TYR A 106 2.37 -7.41 -12.98
N GLU A 107 1.37 -8.06 -12.38
CA GLU A 107 1.00 -7.88 -10.98
C GLU A 107 2.19 -8.18 -10.06
N SER A 108 2.87 -9.32 -10.29
CA SER A 108 4.04 -9.71 -9.50
C SER A 108 5.24 -8.78 -9.74
N LEU A 109 5.52 -8.41 -10.98
CA LEU A 109 6.61 -7.48 -11.31
C LEU A 109 6.42 -6.11 -10.66
N ASP A 110 5.17 -5.64 -10.62
CA ASP A 110 4.82 -4.37 -10.03
C ASP A 110 4.97 -4.37 -8.51
N GLN A 111 4.57 -5.47 -7.83
CA GLN A 111 4.81 -5.63 -6.39
C GLN A 111 6.28 -5.80 -6.06
N ILE A 112 7.06 -6.55 -6.86
CA ILE A 112 8.51 -6.68 -6.67
C ILE A 112 9.20 -5.32 -6.81
N THR A 113 8.77 -4.52 -7.80
CA THR A 113 9.35 -3.20 -8.03
C THR A 113 8.98 -2.22 -6.91
N ALA A 114 7.73 -2.25 -6.44
CA ALA A 114 7.34 -1.52 -5.24
C ALA A 114 8.18 -1.94 -4.02
N GLY A 115 8.39 -3.25 -3.82
CA GLY A 115 9.27 -3.80 -2.79
C GLY A 115 10.66 -3.17 -2.81
N LYS A 116 11.30 -3.14 -3.99
CA LYS A 116 12.63 -2.52 -4.18
C LYS A 116 12.63 -1.02 -3.90
N ILE A 117 11.60 -0.30 -4.37
CA ILE A 117 11.47 1.15 -4.15
C ILE A 117 11.38 1.45 -2.66
N TRP A 118 10.62 0.65 -1.89
CA TRP A 118 10.50 0.86 -0.46
C TRP A 118 11.72 0.41 0.32
N ALA A 119 12.33 -0.72 -0.04
CA ALA A 119 13.58 -1.18 0.57
C ALA A 119 14.69 -0.11 0.51
N ALA A 120 14.75 0.67 -0.57
CA ALA A 120 15.72 1.75 -0.74
C ALA A 120 15.42 3.02 0.08
N LYS A 121 14.28 3.14 0.77
CA LYS A 121 13.93 4.33 1.55
C LYS A 121 14.77 4.39 2.84
N PRO A 122 15.22 5.59 3.25
CA PRO A 122 16.09 5.75 4.42
C PRO A 122 15.44 5.30 5.73
N TYR A 123 14.12 5.30 5.82
CA TYR A 123 13.36 4.88 7.01
C TYR A 123 12.89 3.42 6.97
N VAL A 124 13.22 2.65 5.93
CA VAL A 124 12.83 1.24 5.80
C VAL A 124 13.98 0.32 6.17
N ASP A 125 13.66 -0.74 6.92
CA ASP A 125 14.52 -1.89 7.12
C ASP A 125 14.32 -2.90 5.98
N GLU A 126 15.27 -2.95 5.06
CA GLU A 126 15.22 -3.82 3.89
C GLU A 126 15.23 -5.33 4.23
N ASN A 127 15.61 -5.72 5.45
CA ASN A 127 15.59 -7.12 5.87
C ASN A 127 14.24 -7.54 6.48
N ARG A 128 13.31 -6.60 6.66
CA ARG A 128 11.99 -6.85 7.28
C ARG A 128 10.85 -6.39 6.35
N LEU A 129 10.78 -7.06 5.20
CA LEU A 129 9.72 -6.89 4.20
C LEU A 129 8.81 -8.12 4.22
N ALA A 130 7.51 -7.92 4.39
CA ALA A 130 6.50 -8.96 4.31
C ALA A 130 5.41 -8.58 3.31
N ILE A 131 4.69 -9.57 2.78
CA ILE A 131 3.55 -9.36 1.87
C ILE A 131 2.37 -10.25 2.27
N TRP A 132 1.16 -9.70 2.25
CA TRP A 132 -0.07 -10.42 2.52
C TRP A 132 -1.19 -9.97 1.56
N GLY A 133 -2.04 -10.91 1.17
CA GLY A 133 -3.22 -10.70 0.31
C GLY A 133 -4.23 -11.83 0.47
N TRP A 134 -5.47 -11.60 0.02
CA TRP A 134 -6.58 -12.54 0.21
C TRP A 134 -7.55 -12.53 -0.98
N SER A 135 -8.17 -13.69 -1.27
CA SER A 135 -9.37 -13.82 -2.12
C SER A 135 -10.39 -14.80 -1.55
#